data_AF-A0A7V4H1K7-F1
#
_entry.id   AF-A0A7V4H1K7-F1
#
_cell.length_a   1.000
_cell.length_b   1.000
_cell.length_c   1.000
_cell.angle_alpha   90.00
_cell.angle_beta   90.00
_cell.angle_gamma   90.00
#
_symmetry.space_group_name_H-M   'P 1'
#
loop_
_entity.id
_entity.type
_entity.pdbx_description
1 polymer ?
#
loop_
_entity_poly.entity_id
_entity_poly.type
_entity_poly.pdbx_seq_one_letter_code
_entity_poly.pdbx_strand_id
1 'polypeptide(L)' 'MWQYSRPGGGAVFDFQLGRGREGPKRFLAPFAGILQTDGYIAYERVGGPGMVHAACWAHARRGLRRVRRGAPKRS' A
#
# COMPACT_ATOMS: atom_id res chain seq x y z
N MET A 1 -1.05 8.40 -10.88
CA MET A 1 -1.82 7.18 -11.20
C MET A 1 -1.83 6.27 -9.99
N TRP A 2 -3.02 5.77 -9.64
CA TRP A 2 -3.24 4.75 -8.61
C TRP A 2 -3.65 3.45 -9.28
N GLN A 3 -3.26 2.32 -8.67
CA GLN A 3 -3.66 0.99 -9.12
C GLN A 3 -4.40 0.30 -7.97
N TYR A 4 -5.58 -0.22 -8.27
CA TYR A 4 -6.36 -1.07 -7.36
C TYR A 4 -6.60 -2.41 -8.04
N SER A 5 -6.50 -3.52 -7.32
CA SER A 5 -6.73 -4.85 -7.89
C SER A 5 -7.26 -5.79 -6.83
N ARG A 6 -7.91 -6.88 -7.26
CA ARG A 6 -8.25 -8.01 -6.39
C ARG A 6 -7.67 -9.31 -6.95
N PRO A 7 -7.31 -10.27 -6.09
CA PRO A 7 -6.90 -11.60 -6.55
C PRO A 7 -7.97 -12.22 -7.47
N GLY A 8 -7.54 -12.74 -8.62
CA GLY A 8 -8.43 -13.37 -9.61
C GLY A 8 -9.45 -12.43 -10.25
N GLY A 9 -9.32 -11.11 -10.08
CA GLY A 9 -10.21 -10.11 -10.69
C GLY A 9 -9.46 -9.09 -11.52
N GLY A 10 -10.18 -8.02 -11.89
CA GLY A 10 -9.63 -6.93 -12.68
C GLY A 10 -8.69 -6.02 -11.89
N ALA A 11 -7.95 -5.21 -12.64
CA ALA A 11 -7.19 -4.08 -12.14
C ALA A 11 -7.83 -2.77 -12.64
N VAL A 12 -7.92 -1.78 -11.76
CA VAL A 12 -8.37 -0.43 -12.06
C VAL A 12 -7.18 0.51 -11.96
N PHE A 13 -6.98 1.32 -13.00
CA PHE A 13 -5.97 2.38 -13.03
C PHE A 13 -6.67 3.73 -12.98
N ASP A 14 -6.48 4.46 -11.89
CA ASP A 14 -7.10 5.75 -11.62
C ASP A 14 -6.06 6.86 -11.82
N PHE A 15 -6.23 7.65 -12.88
CA PHE A 15 -5.36 8.78 -13.14
C PHE A 15 -5.75 9.98 -12.26
N GLN A 16 -4.77 10.54 -11.57
CA GLN A 16 -4.90 11.71 -10.72
C GLN A 16 -3.74 12.64 -11.04
N LEU A 17 -3.98 13.96 -11.05
CA LEU A 17 -2.96 14.98 -11.29
C LEU A 17 -1.82 14.95 -10.26
N GLY A 18 -2.05 14.35 -9.09
CA GLY A 18 -1.05 14.17 -8.05
C GLY A 18 -1.09 12.78 -7.42
N ARG A 19 -0.10 12.53 -6.54
CA ARG A 19 0.04 11.29 -5.74
C ARG A 19 -0.44 11.47 -4.30
N GLY A 20 -1.36 12.43 -4.08
CA GLY A 20 -1.94 12.74 -2.77
C GLY A 20 -3.04 11.76 -2.37
N ARG A 21 -3.37 11.74 -1.08
CA ARG A 21 -4.32 10.79 -0.47
C ARG A 21 -5.77 10.86 -1.00
N GLU A 22 -6.15 11.93 -1.69
CA GLU A 22 -7.53 12.19 -2.10
C GLU A 22 -8.11 11.10 -3.02
N GLY A 23 -7.33 10.61 -3.98
CA GLY A 23 -7.74 9.52 -4.89
C GLY A 23 -8.10 8.25 -4.13
N PRO A 24 -7.15 7.60 -3.43
CA PRO A 24 -7.40 6.36 -2.70
C PRO A 24 -8.42 6.53 -1.57
N LYS A 25 -8.47 7.69 -0.91
CA LYS A 25 -9.47 7.96 0.13
C LYS A 25 -10.89 7.91 -0.43
N ARG A 26 -11.13 8.50 -1.61
CA ARG A 26 -12.45 8.48 -2.27
C ARG A 26 -12.78 7.10 -2.82
N PHE A 27 -11.84 6.49 -3.54
CA PHE A 27 -12.04 5.18 -4.18
C PHE A 27 -12.30 4.06 -3.17
N LEU A 28 -11.57 4.06 -2.05
CA LEU A 28 -11.64 3.01 -1.03
C LEU A 28 -12.61 3.34 0.10
N ALA A 29 -13.32 4.47 0.08
CA ALA A 29 -14.24 4.87 1.15
C ALA A 29 -15.26 3.80 1.57
N PRO A 30 -15.87 3.02 0.65
CA PRO A 30 -16.80 1.95 1.03
C PRO A 30 -16.11 0.58 1.22
N PHE A 31 -14.80 0.47 0.99
CA PHE A 31 -14.13 -0.83 0.99
C PHE A 31 -14.03 -1.41 2.41
N ALA A 32 -14.53 -2.63 2.58
CA ALA A 32 -14.38 -3.44 3.78
C ALA A 32 -13.66 -4.76 3.41
N GLY A 33 -12.82 -5.26 4.32
CA GLY A 33 -11.95 -6.42 4.08
C GLY A 33 -10.46 -6.08 4.11
N ILE A 34 -9.62 -6.97 3.56
CA ILE A 34 -8.16 -6.85 3.64
C ILE A 34 -7.64 -5.93 2.54
N LEU A 35 -7.07 -4.79 2.91
CA LEU A 35 -6.41 -3.86 2.01
C LEU A 35 -4.89 -4.02 2.15
N GLN A 36 -4.22 -4.56 1.12
CA GLN A 36 -2.77 -4.65 1.10
C GLN A 36 -2.14 -3.43 0.41
N THR A 37 -1.20 -2.73 1.07
CA THR A 37 -0.48 -1.60 0.46
C THR A 37 1.04 -1.71 0.61
N ASP A 38 1.80 -0.89 -0.13
CA ASP A 38 3.27 -0.87 -0.08
C ASP A 38 3.87 -0.13 1.12
N GLY A 39 3.02 0.46 1.98
CA GLY A 39 3.44 1.27 3.12
C GLY A 39 3.58 2.76 2.84
N TYR A 40 3.14 3.27 1.68
CA TYR A 40 3.14 4.71 1.42
C TYR A 40 2.13 5.46 2.31
N ILE A 41 2.58 6.59 2.89
CA ILE A 41 1.84 7.39 3.88
C ILE A 41 0.45 7.86 3.41
N ALA A 42 0.25 7.99 2.09
CA ALA A 42 -1.03 8.42 1.54
C ALA A 42 -2.17 7.39 1.75
N TYR A 43 -1.83 6.15 2.16
CA TYR A 43 -2.80 5.13 2.52
C TYR A 43 -3.26 5.19 3.98
N GLU A 44 -2.73 6.10 4.80
CA GLU A 44 -3.24 6.26 6.16
C GLU A 44 -4.70 6.71 6.16
N ARG A 45 -5.54 6.03 6.96
CA ARG A 45 -6.97 6.35 7.14
C ARG A 45 -7.80 6.32 5.85
N VAL A 46 -7.44 5.44 4.91
CA VAL A 46 -8.32 5.07 3.77
C VAL A 46 -9.09 3.80 4.11
N GLY A 47 -10.15 3.48 3.37
CA GLY A 47 -11.01 2.33 3.66
C GLY A 47 -12.28 2.70 4.43
N GLY A 48 -13.27 1.80 4.37
CA GLY A 48 -14.52 1.90 5.13
C GLY A 48 -14.49 1.14 6.45
N PRO A 49 -15.60 1.19 7.22
CA PRO A 49 -15.76 0.35 8.41
C PRO A 49 -15.55 -1.13 8.09
N GLY A 50 -14.75 -1.83 8.90
CA GLY A 50 -14.43 -3.25 8.68
C GLY A 50 -13.25 -3.50 7.72
N MET A 51 -12.54 -2.44 7.28
CA MET A 51 -11.27 -2.58 6.59
C MET A 51 -10.14 -2.99 7.55
N VAL A 52 -9.33 -3.96 7.12
CA VAL A 52 -8.12 -4.42 7.80
C VAL A 52 -6.92 -4.10 6.92
N HIS A 53 -5.98 -3.32 7.44
CA HIS A 53 -4.80 -2.90 6.70
C HIS A 53 -3.69 -3.96 6.79
N ALA A 54 -3.25 -4.48 5.64
CA ALA A 54 -2.10 -5.36 5.50
C ALA A 54 -0.92 -4.66 4.80
N ALA A 55 0.29 -4.86 5.32
CA ALA A 55 1.50 -4.40 4.65
C ALA A 55 1.98 -5.40 3.60
N CYS A 56 2.56 -4.90 2.51
CA CYS A 56 3.15 -5.76 1.47
C CYS A 56 4.47 -6.39 1.95
N TRP A 57 4.51 -7.72 1.97
CA TRP A 57 5.70 -8.50 2.36
C TRP A 57 6.95 -8.20 1.52
N ALA A 58 6.79 -8.01 0.22
CA ALA A 58 7.93 -7.69 -0.66
C ALA A 58 8.57 -6.35 -0.27
N HIS A 59 7.75 -5.35 0.06
CA HIS A 59 8.19 -4.02 0.47
C HIS A 59 8.87 -4.06 1.84
N ALA A 60 8.30 -4.74 2.82
CA ALA A 60 8.89 -4.90 4.16
C ALA A 60 10.28 -5.56 4.09
N ARG A 61 10.42 -6.66 3.34
CA ARG A 61 11.71 -7.36 3.19
C ARG A 61 12.79 -6.52 2.51
N ARG A 62 12.41 -5.62 1.59
CA ARG A 62 13.37 -4.72 0.91
C ARG A 62 14.01 -3.75 1.91
N GLY A 63 13.22 -3.22 2.85
CA GLY A 63 13.73 -2.38 3.93
C GLY A 63 14.74 -3.13 4.80
N LEU A 64 14.37 -4.34 5.25
CA LEU A 64 15.27 -5.19 6.04
C LEU A 64 16.57 -5.52 5.30
N ARG A 65 16.49 -5.85 4.01
CA ARG A 65 17.68 -6.11 3.18
C ARG A 65 18.58 -4.88 3.06
N ARG A 66 18.03 -3.68 2.93
CA ARG A 66 18.81 -2.42 2.91
C ARG A 66 19.57 -2.23 4.22
N VAL A 67 18.89 -2.39 5.36
CA VAL A 67 19.53 -2.27 6.69
C VAL A 67 20.65 -3.30 6.84
N ARG A 68 20.42 -4.57 6.48
CA ARG A 68 21.46 -5.62 6.55
C ARG A 68 22.67 -5.35 5.66
N ARG A 69 22.48 -4.73 4.48
CA ARG A 69 23.60 -4.36 3.59
C ARG A 69 24.42 -3.18 4.10
N GLY A 70 23.78 -2.25 4.82
CA GLY A 70 24.45 -1.08 5.42
C GLY A 70 25.04 -1.33 6.81
N ALA A 71 24.72 -2.45 7.45
CA ALA A 71 25.27 -2.79 8.75
C ALA A 71 26.77 -3.13 8.65
N PRO A 72 27.59 -2.70 9.64
CA PRO A 72 28.99 -3.08 9.68
C PRO A 72 29.12 -4.60 9.74
N LYS A 73 30.09 -5.16 9.01
CA LYS A 73 30.39 -6.59 9.10
C LYS A 73 30.83 -6.88 10.53
N ARG A 74 30.18 -7.85 11.18
CA ARG A 74 30.66 -8.35 12.47
C ARG A 74 32.04 -8.99 12.25
N SER A 75 33.03 -8.54 13.00
CA SER A 75 34.36 -9.17 13.15
C SER A 75 34.24 -10.53 13.81
#